data_AF-A0A7C5JUA8-F1
#
_entry.id   AF-A0A7C5JUA8-F1
#
_cell.length_a   1.000
_cell.length_b   1.000
_cell.length_c   1.000
_cell.angle_alpha   90.00
_cell.angle_beta   90.00
_cell.angle_gamma   90.00
#
_symmetry.space_group_name_H-M   'P 1'
#
loop_
_entity.id
_entity.type
_entity.pdbx_description
1 polymer ?
#
loop_
_entity_poly.entity_id
_entity_poly.type
_entity_poly.pdbx_seq_one_letter_code
_entity_poly.pdbx_strand_id
1 'polypeptide(L)'
;MPADYFLRHLDALIPWQRFTKRPVRLCQGKAPQARPPYGPPVILKMLMVSYLYNLSERQMEVIANDSLSIKWFLGLAVDEPAPDHSTLTMFPGLRRGQARTG
;
A
#
# COMPACT_ATOMS: atom_id res chain seq x y z
N MET A 1 -9.87 14.48 8.90
CA MET A 1 -9.81 13.27 9.74
C MET A 1 -9.67 13.67 11.22
N PRO A 2 -10.50 13.13 12.13
CA PRO A 2 -10.37 13.36 13.58
C PRO A 2 -8.97 12.97 14.10
N ALA A 3 -8.55 13.58 15.20
CA ALA A 3 -7.23 13.31 15.81
C ALA A 3 -7.11 11.86 16.32
N ASP A 4 -8.23 11.29 16.74
CA ASP A 4 -8.30 10.02 17.48
C ASP A 4 -8.36 8.80 16.54
N TYR A 5 -8.35 9.04 15.23
CA TYR A 5 -8.55 8.01 14.24
C TYR A 5 -7.33 7.08 14.13
N PHE A 6 -7.56 5.77 14.16
CA PHE A 6 -6.50 4.75 14.15
C PHE A 6 -5.46 4.95 13.03
N LEU A 7 -5.90 5.23 11.80
CA LEU A 7 -4.98 5.45 10.66
C LEU A 7 -4.09 6.68 10.83
N ARG A 8 -4.54 7.70 11.57
CA ARG A 8 -3.74 8.91 11.84
C ARG A 8 -2.61 8.62 12.82
N HIS A 9 -2.88 7.85 13.87
CA HIS A 9 -1.84 7.36 14.77
C HIS A 9 -0.85 6.45 14.05
N LEU A 10 -1.35 5.54 13.23
CA LEU A 10 -0.54 4.63 12.44
C LEU A 10 0.39 5.37 11.47
N ASP A 11 -0.10 6.44 10.84
CA ASP A 11 0.71 7.28 9.94
C ASP A 11 1.83 8.00 10.69
N ALA A 12 1.56 8.49 11.91
CA ALA A 12 2.54 9.20 12.74
C ALA A 12 3.61 8.27 13.36
N LEU A 13 3.26 7.02 13.66
CA LEU A 13 4.17 6.04 14.29
C LEU A 13 5.23 5.51 13.32
N ILE A 14 4.93 5.47 12.02
CA ILE A 14 5.80 4.83 11.02
C ILE A 14 6.51 5.89 10.17
N PRO A 15 7.85 5.95 10.17
CA PRO A 15 8.60 6.90 9.34
C PRO A 15 8.60 6.48 7.86
N TRP A 16 7.50 6.76 7.14
CA TRP A 16 7.26 6.36 5.74
C TRP A 16 8.37 6.79 4.76
N GLN A 17 9.03 7.92 5.05
CA GLN A 17 10.15 8.45 4.28
C GLN A 17 11.37 7.51 4.22
N ARG A 18 11.47 6.52 5.11
CA ARG A 18 12.53 5.50 5.03
C ARG A 18 12.28 4.49 3.91
N PHE A 19 11.02 4.29 3.52
CA PHE A 19 10.60 3.36 2.48
C PHE A 19 10.54 4.01 1.09
N THR A 20 10.66 5.34 0.97
CA THR A 20 10.76 6.03 -0.33
C THR A 20 12.09 5.76 -1.03
N LYS A 21 13.19 5.57 -0.28
CA LYS A 21 14.55 5.43 -0.85
C LYS A 21 14.91 4.02 -1.33
N ARG A 22 14.11 3.00 -1.03
CA ARG A 22 14.32 1.62 -1.49
C ARG A 22 12.94 1.03 -1.79
N PRO A 23 12.55 0.81 -3.06
CA PRO A 23 12.85 -0.48 -3.69
C PRO A 23 12.78 -0.47 -5.25
N VAL A 24 13.85 -0.07 -5.94
CA VAL A 24 13.95 -0.28 -7.40
C VAL A 24 14.10 -1.78 -7.76
N ARG A 25 14.48 -2.62 -6.79
CA ARG A 25 14.69 -4.07 -7.01
C ARG A 25 13.44 -4.94 -6.86
N LEU A 26 12.35 -4.44 -6.24
CA LEU A 26 11.14 -5.26 -6.01
C LEU A 26 10.14 -5.19 -7.15
N CYS A 27 10.22 -4.16 -8.01
CA CYS A 27 9.31 -3.95 -9.14
C CYS A 27 9.83 -4.53 -10.47
N GLN A 28 10.90 -5.33 -10.47
CA GLN A 28 11.54 -5.86 -11.70
C GLN A 28 10.74 -7.02 -12.36
N GLY A 29 9.42 -7.02 -12.23
CA GLY A 29 8.54 -8.11 -12.69
C GLY A 29 8.12 -8.02 -14.15
N LYS A 30 8.12 -6.85 -14.80
CA LYS A 30 7.93 -6.65 -16.25
C LYS A 30 8.10 -5.16 -16.59
N ALA A 31 8.87 -4.88 -17.64
CA ALA A 31 9.23 -3.55 -18.19
C ALA A 31 10.26 -2.74 -17.36
N PRO A 32 11.54 -2.66 -17.79
CA PRO A 32 12.62 -1.92 -17.13
C PRO A 32 12.47 -0.38 -17.08
N GLN A 33 11.34 0.20 -17.51
CA GLN A 33 11.29 1.63 -17.90
C GLN A 33 10.07 2.43 -17.46
N ALA A 34 9.14 1.85 -16.69
CA ALA A 34 8.09 2.64 -16.06
C ALA A 34 8.50 2.96 -14.63
N ARG A 35 8.68 4.24 -14.29
CA ARG A 35 8.58 4.68 -12.89
C ARG A 35 7.23 4.15 -12.39
N PRO A 36 7.18 3.32 -11.31
CA PRO A 36 5.90 2.86 -10.82
C PRO A 36 5.02 4.09 -10.57
N PRO A 37 3.78 4.13 -11.09
CA PRO A 37 2.92 5.31 -11.00
C PRO A 37 2.72 5.75 -9.55
N TYR A 38 2.81 4.80 -8.62
CA TYR A 38 2.70 5.03 -7.19
C TYR A 38 4.03 4.81 -6.47
N GLY A 39 4.27 5.65 -5.46
CA GLY A 39 5.42 5.50 -4.59
C GLY A 39 5.37 4.18 -3.79
N PRO A 40 6.53 3.57 -3.49
CA PRO A 40 6.61 2.39 -2.62
C PRO A 40 5.87 2.51 -1.27
N PRO A 41 5.83 3.68 -0.60
CA PRO A 41 5.05 3.85 0.62
C PRO A 41 3.55 3.62 0.43
N VAL A 42 2.98 3.98 -0.73
CA VAL A 42 1.54 3.81 -1.01
C VAL A 42 1.20 2.32 -1.01
N ILE A 43 2.00 1.53 -1.72
CA ILE A 43 1.81 0.08 -1.80
C ILE A 43 1.99 -0.58 -0.43
N LEU A 44 3.01 -0.19 0.33
CA LEU A 44 3.23 -0.70 1.68
C LEU A 44 2.06 -0.37 2.62
N LYS A 45 1.53 0.86 2.54
CA LYS A 45 0.36 1.28 3.31
C LYS A 45 -0.89 0.48 2.94
N MET A 46 -1.14 0.23 1.66
CA MET A 46 -2.25 -0.63 1.21
C MET A 46 -2.11 -2.05 1.77
N LEU A 47 -0.93 -2.67 1.63
CA LEU A 47 -0.69 -4.03 2.15
C LEU A 47 -0.84 -4.11 3.67
N MET A 48 -0.42 -3.07 4.39
CA MET A 48 -0.57 -3.01 5.84
C MET A 48 -2.03 -2.87 6.26
N VAL A 49 -2.82 -2.03 5.59
CA VAL A 49 -4.27 -1.91 5.82
C VAL A 49 -4.95 -3.24 5.48
N SER A 50 -4.63 -3.85 4.35
CA SER A 50 -5.13 -5.18 3.98
C SER A 50 -4.87 -6.21 5.08
N TYR A 51 -3.66 -6.21 5.65
CA TYR A 51 -3.30 -7.11 6.74
C TYR A 51 -4.08 -6.82 8.04
N LEU A 52 -4.14 -5.56 8.46
CA LEU A 52 -4.79 -5.15 9.71
C LEU A 52 -6.31 -5.36 9.71
N TYR A 53 -6.95 -5.17 8.57
CA TYR A 53 -8.40 -5.31 8.40
C TYR A 53 -8.80 -6.65 7.74
N ASN A 54 -7.85 -7.56 7.54
CA ASN A 54 -8.05 -8.86 6.89
C ASN A 54 -8.78 -8.75 5.54
N LEU A 55 -8.39 -7.76 4.73
CA LEU A 55 -8.96 -7.49 3.40
C LEU A 55 -8.14 -8.21 2.32
N SER A 56 -8.83 -8.72 1.30
CA SER A 56 -8.17 -9.11 0.06
C SER A 56 -7.63 -7.89 -0.70
N GLU A 57 -6.67 -8.11 -1.61
CA GLU A 57 -6.11 -7.05 -2.47
C GLU A 57 -7.20 -6.34 -3.29
N ARG A 58 -8.20 -7.10 -3.78
CA ARG A 58 -9.35 -6.54 -4.50
C ARG A 58 -10.25 -5.69 -3.58
N GLN A 59 -10.53 -6.16 -2.36
CA GLN A 59 -11.31 -5.37 -1.40
C GLN A 59 -10.57 -4.10 -0.99
N MET A 60 -9.24 -4.16 -0.86
CA MET A 60 -8.42 -3.01 -0.55
C MET A 60 -8.45 -1.96 -1.65
N GLU A 61 -8.39 -2.38 -2.92
CA GLU A 61 -8.56 -1.49 -4.06
C GLU A 61 -9.91 -0.76 -4.03
N VAL A 62 -11.01 -1.50 -3.81
CA VAL A 62 -12.37 -0.93 -3.70
C VAL A 62 -12.42 0.09 -2.56
N ILE A 63 -11.97 -0.30 -1.36
CA ILE A 63 -11.97 0.56 -0.17
C ILE A 63 -11.06 1.78 -0.35
N ALA A 64 -9.94 1.65 -1.06
CA ALA A 64 -9.05 2.76 -1.35
C ALA A 64 -9.65 3.77 -2.32
N ASN A 65 -10.50 3.34 -3.24
CA ASN A 65 -11.23 4.23 -4.14
C ASN A 65 -12.44 4.88 -3.46
N ASP A 66 -13.16 4.14 -2.61
CA ASP A 66 -14.44 4.60 -2.02
C ASP A 66 -14.27 5.38 -0.72
N SER A 67 -13.18 5.18 0.02
CA SER A 67 -12.97 5.81 1.33
C SER A 67 -11.98 6.97 1.29
N LEU A 68 -12.48 8.19 1.49
CA LEU A 68 -11.66 9.40 1.67
C LEU A 68 -10.64 9.25 2.81
N SER A 69 -11.01 8.49 3.84
CA SER A 69 -10.13 8.21 4.98
C SER A 69 -8.91 7.39 4.56
N ILE A 70 -9.12 6.44 3.66
CA ILE A 70 -8.06 5.59 3.12
C ILE A 70 -7.22 6.37 2.13
N LYS A 71 -7.82 7.16 1.22
CA LYS A 71 -7.07 8.04 0.32
C LYS A 71 -6.15 9.00 1.08
N TRP A 72 -6.65 9.61 2.15
CA TRP A 72 -5.85 10.46 3.02
C TRP A 72 -4.67 9.71 3.63
N PHE A 73 -4.92 8.51 4.18
CA PHE A 73 -3.85 7.68 4.76
C PHE A 73 -2.80 7.26 3.72
N LEU A 74 -3.23 6.91 2.51
CA LEU A 74 -2.35 6.54 1.39
C LEU A 74 -1.56 7.74 0.84
N GLY A 75 -2.03 8.97 1.09
CA GLY A 75 -1.46 10.19 0.52
C GLY A 75 -1.84 10.42 -0.94
N LEU A 76 -2.98 9.86 -1.37
CA LEU A 76 -3.54 10.03 -2.72
C LEU A 76 -4.47 11.24 -2.76
N ALA A 77 -4.53 11.92 -3.90
CA ALA A 77 -5.55 12.94 -4.13
C ALA A 77 -6.96 12.31 -4.20
N VAL A 78 -8.01 13.12 -3.99
CA VAL A 78 -9.40 12.62 -3.96
C VAL A 78 -9.83 12.05 -5.31
N ASP A 79 -9.34 12.64 -6.40
CA ASP A 79 -9.56 12.26 -7.79
C ASP A 79 -8.52 11.26 -8.32
N GLU A 80 -7.46 10.99 -7.56
CA GLU A 80 -6.42 10.03 -7.94
C GLU A 80 -6.94 8.58 -7.73
N PRO A 81 -6.87 7.72 -8.76
CA PRO A 81 -7.26 6.32 -8.62
C PRO A 81 -6.30 5.56 -7.70
N ALA A 82 -6.82 4.60 -6.94
CA ALA A 82 -5.98 3.71 -6.15
C ALA A 82 -5.19 2.74 -7.05
N PRO A 83 -4.03 2.24 -6.59
CA PRO A 83 -3.32 1.14 -7.25
C PRO A 83 -4.24 -0.09 -7.42
N ASP A 84 -4.31 -0.59 -8.65
CA ASP A 84 -5.05 -1.81 -8.99
C ASP A 84 -4.49 -3.02 -8.22
N HIS A 85 -5.34 -4.00 -7.88
CA HIS A 85 -4.97 -5.22 -7.18
C HIS A 85 -3.81 -5.99 -7.86
N SER A 86 -3.67 -5.87 -9.18
CA SER A 86 -2.55 -6.44 -9.94
C SER A 86 -1.19 -5.82 -9.56
N THR A 87 -1.16 -4.57 -9.11
CA THR A 87 0.03 -3.86 -8.63
C THR A 87 0.49 -4.37 -7.26
N LEU A 88 -0.45 -4.80 -6.41
CA LEU A 88 -0.15 -5.41 -5.11
C LEU A 88 0.46 -6.81 -5.26
N THR A 89 -0.03 -7.59 -6.22
CA THR A 89 0.54 -8.90 -6.58
C THR A 89 1.98 -8.80 -7.15
N MET A 90 2.38 -7.64 -7.70
CA MET A 90 3.73 -7.40 -8.24
C MET A 90 4.81 -7.15 -7.16
N PHE A 91 4.50 -7.21 -5.87
CA PHE A 91 5.48 -7.18 -4.77
C PHE A 91 5.71 -8.58 -4.15
N PRO A 92 6.39 -9.51 -4.85
CA PRO A 92 6.62 -10.87 -4.35
C PRO A 92 7.54 -10.93 -3.12
N GLY A 93 8.31 -9.87 -2.84
CA GLY A 93 9.25 -9.82 -1.72
C GLY A 93 8.63 -9.70 -0.33
N LEU A 94 7.39 -9.17 -0.21
CA LEU A 94 6.75 -8.95 1.11
C LEU A 94 5.93 -10.15 1.59
N ARG A 95 5.60 -11.11 0.70
CA ARG A 95 4.82 -12.32 1.06
C ARG A 95 5.62 -13.43 1.75
N ARG A 96 6.94 -13.28 1.96
CA ARG A 96 7.78 -14.33 2.59
C ARG A 96 7.56 -14.56 4.10
N GLY A 97 6.59 -13.89 4.73
CA GLY A 97 6.22 -14.11 6.13
C GLY A 97 5.16 -15.20 6.38
N GLN A 98 4.53 -15.76 5.34
CA GLN A 98 3.52 -16.82 5.48
C GLN A 98 4.10 -18.15 4.96
N ALA A 99 5.14 -18.63 5.65
CA ALA A 99 5.61 -20.00 5.47
C ALA A 99 4.80 -20.92 6.39
N ARG A 100 3.84 -21.62 5.77
CA ARG A 100 3.42 -23.00 6.06
C ARG A 100 3.93 -23.56 7.40
N THR A 101 3.08 -23.58 8.41
CA THR A 101 3.13 -24.63 9.43
C THR A 101 2.25 -25.76 8.91
N GLY A 102 2.88 -26.91 8.69
CA GLY A 102 2.20 -28.16 8.35
C GLY A 102 1.54 -28.81 9.56
#